data_AF-A0A1I7CR10-F1
#
_entry.id   AF-A0A1I7CR10-F1
#
_cell.length_a   1.000
_cell.length_b   1.000
_cell.length_c   1.000
_cell.angle_alpha   90.00
_cell.angle_beta   90.00
_cell.angle_gamma   90.00
#
_symmetry.space_group_name_H-M   'P 1'
#
loop_
_entity.id
_entity.type
_entity.pdbx_description
1 polymer ?
#
loop_
_entity_poly.entity_id
_entity_poly.type
_entity_poly.pdbx_seq_one_letter_code
_entity_poly.pdbx_strand_id
1 'polypeptide(L)'
;MKLSVLNLLRGGVFSLAVVAAFAFTQPTPVVQYAQDPDTGIWYDLTDQNPAPDTYSCDPEDDSNCRVSSPDEFGMPINSSDSDRELNVIDASKLTEV
;
A
#
# COMPACT_ATOMS: atom_id res chain seq x y z
N MET A 1 -54.11 -11.38 -10.58
CA MET A 1 -52.70 -11.87 -10.65
C MET A 1 -51.66 -10.74 -10.87
N LYS A 2 -51.87 -9.50 -10.41
CA LYS A 2 -50.95 -8.36 -10.67
C LYS A 2 -50.15 -7.89 -9.44
N LEU A 3 -50.53 -8.28 -8.23
CA LEU A 3 -49.93 -7.80 -6.98
C LEU A 3 -48.69 -8.61 -6.53
N SER A 4 -48.53 -9.84 -7.02
CA SER A 4 -47.47 -10.76 -6.57
C SER A 4 -46.09 -10.45 -7.19
N VAL A 5 -46.06 -9.93 -8.42
CA VAL A 5 -44.81 -9.56 -9.12
C VAL A 5 -44.16 -8.31 -8.53
N LEU A 6 -44.95 -7.39 -7.97
CA LEU A 6 -44.47 -6.12 -7.43
C LEU A 6 -43.62 -6.31 -6.15
N ASN A 7 -43.95 -7.30 -5.33
CA ASN A 7 -43.22 -7.61 -4.10
C ASN A 7 -41.93 -8.40 -4.36
N LEU A 8 -41.86 -9.18 -5.44
CA LEU A 8 -40.66 -9.92 -5.84
C LEU A 8 -39.55 -8.98 -6.35
N LEU A 9 -39.94 -7.95 -7.12
CA LEU A 9 -39.02 -6.92 -7.60
C LEU A 9 -38.46 -6.06 -6.46
N ARG A 10 -39.27 -5.73 -5.45
CA ARG A 10 -38.78 -5.02 -4.26
C ARG A 10 -37.83 -5.87 -3.41
N GLY A 11 -38.09 -7.17 -3.24
CA GLY A 11 -37.19 -8.07 -2.49
C GLY A 11 -35.86 -8.38 -3.19
N GLY A 12 -35.86 -8.47 -4.53
CA GLY A 12 -34.67 -8.78 -5.34
C GLY A 12 -33.66 -7.63 -5.46
N VAL A 13 -34.11 -6.38 -5.46
CA VAL A 13 -33.21 -5.21 -5.55
C VAL A 13 -32.41 -5.00 -4.27
N PHE A 14 -32.98 -5.32 -3.10
CA PHE A 14 -32.27 -5.21 -1.82
C PHE A 14 -31.18 -6.28 -1.63
N SER A 15 -31.32 -7.46 -2.23
CA SER A 15 -30.34 -8.53 -2.10
C SER A 15 -29.12 -8.34 -3.01
N LEU A 16 -29.27 -7.67 -4.16
CA LEU A 16 -28.14 -7.36 -5.06
C LEU A 16 -27.21 -6.26 -4.50
N ALA A 17 -27.78 -5.27 -3.78
CA ALA A 17 -27.03 -4.16 -3.22
C ALA A 17 -26.07 -4.57 -2.09
N VAL A 18 -26.44 -5.58 -1.29
CA VAL A 18 -25.61 -6.06 -0.17
C VAL A 18 -24.39 -6.85 -0.69
N VAL A 19 -24.53 -7.62 -1.77
CA VAL A 19 -23.41 -8.39 -2.35
C VAL A 19 -22.39 -7.48 -3.04
N ALA A 20 -22.83 -6.38 -3.67
CA ALA A 20 -21.93 -5.42 -4.31
C ALA A 20 -21.06 -4.65 -3.31
N ALA A 21 -21.54 -4.42 -2.08
CA ALA A 21 -20.78 -3.69 -1.06
C ALA A 21 -19.56 -4.46 -0.53
N PHE A 22 -19.59 -5.80 -0.56
CA PHE A 22 -18.47 -6.64 -0.10
C PHE A 22 -17.43 -6.96 -1.19
N ALA A 23 -17.71 -6.64 -2.46
CA ALA A 23 -16.79 -6.93 -3.56
C ALA A 23 -15.61 -5.94 -3.66
N PHE A 24 -15.71 -4.76 -3.02
CA PHE A 24 -14.73 -3.68 -3.15
C PHE A 24 -13.94 -3.37 -1.87
N THR A 25 -14.15 -4.12 -0.78
CA THR A 25 -13.50 -3.85 0.52
C THR A 25 -12.30 -4.76 0.80
N GLN A 26 -11.65 -5.32 -0.22
CA GLN A 26 -10.40 -6.03 0.00
C GLN A 26 -9.29 -4.98 0.10
N PRO A 27 -8.69 -4.73 1.29
CA PRO A 27 -7.46 -3.96 1.36
C PRO A 27 -6.41 -4.79 0.61
N THR A 28 -6.03 -4.36 -0.59
CA THR A 28 -4.79 -4.84 -1.18
C THR A 28 -3.67 -4.36 -0.27
N PRO A 29 -2.86 -5.27 0.32
CA PRO A 29 -1.66 -4.85 1.03
C PRO A 29 -0.83 -4.06 0.02
N VAL A 30 -0.63 -2.78 0.30
CA VAL A 30 0.23 -1.95 -0.54
C VAL A 30 1.64 -2.44 -0.23
N VAL A 31 2.18 -3.19 -1.17
CA VAL A 31 3.57 -3.66 -1.11
C VAL A 31 4.47 -2.44 -1.19
N GLN A 32 5.44 -2.34 -0.28
CA GLN A 32 6.25 -1.13 -0.12
C GLN A 32 7.72 -1.48 -0.17
N TYR A 33 8.47 -0.81 -1.04
CA TYR A 33 9.89 -1.05 -1.21
C TYR A 33 10.67 0.23 -1.01
N ALA A 34 11.95 0.09 -0.71
CA ALA A 34 12.88 1.20 -0.67
C ALA A 34 14.28 0.73 -1.04
N GLN A 35 15.04 1.59 -1.71
CA GLN A 35 16.45 1.35 -1.96
C GLN A 35 17.28 2.12 -0.94
N ASP A 36 18.27 1.46 -0.37
CA ASP A 36 19.30 2.13 0.41
C ASP A 36 20.28 2.81 -0.55
N PRO A 37 20.47 4.14 -0.46
CA PRO A 37 21.32 4.89 -1.37
C PRO A 37 22.82 4.60 -1.19
N ASP A 38 23.24 4.19 0.02
CA ASP A 38 24.65 3.92 0.33
C ASP A 38 25.09 2.57 -0.24
N THR A 39 24.20 1.56 -0.16
CA THR A 39 24.50 0.19 -0.55
C THR A 39 23.90 -0.22 -1.89
N GLY A 40 22.86 0.48 -2.35
CA GLY A 40 22.06 0.13 -3.53
C GLY A 40 21.14 -1.06 -3.31
N ILE A 41 21.04 -1.59 -2.09
CA ILE A 41 20.22 -2.76 -1.75
C ILE A 41 18.75 -2.34 -1.64
N TRP A 42 17.86 -3.17 -2.18
CA TRP A 42 16.42 -2.98 -2.06
C TRP A 42 15.88 -3.77 -0.86
N TYR A 43 15.04 -3.11 -0.07
CA TYR A 43 14.36 -3.70 1.08
C TYR A 43 12.85 -3.76 0.88
N ASP A 44 12.25 -4.88 1.29
CA ASP A 44 10.81 -5.02 1.45
C ASP A 44 10.41 -4.40 2.78
N LEU A 45 9.69 -3.29 2.67
CA LEU A 45 9.11 -2.55 3.78
C LEU A 45 7.61 -2.83 3.92
N THR A 46 7.08 -3.85 3.26
CA THR A 46 5.68 -4.24 3.40
C THR A 46 5.38 -4.59 4.84
N ASP A 47 4.32 -3.98 5.39
CA ASP A 47 3.93 -4.09 6.80
C ASP A 47 4.98 -3.63 7.83
N GLN A 48 6.09 -3.03 7.37
CA GLN A 48 7.07 -2.39 8.24
C GLN A 48 6.66 -0.95 8.51
N ASN A 49 6.89 -0.48 9.73
CA ASN A 49 6.71 0.92 10.08
C ASN A 49 8.07 1.55 10.38
N PRO A 50 8.30 2.82 10.02
CA PRO A 50 9.53 3.50 10.40
C PRO A 50 9.69 3.47 11.92
N ALA A 51 10.86 3.07 12.39
CA ALA A 51 11.17 2.96 13.81
C ALA A 51 12.65 3.30 14.03
N PRO A 52 13.01 3.88 15.19
CA PRO A 52 14.37 4.33 15.48
C PRO A 52 15.40 3.20 15.59
N ASP A 53 14.96 1.94 15.49
CA ASP A 53 15.80 0.75 15.54
C ASP A 53 15.73 -0.10 14.25
N THR A 54 15.07 0.37 13.20
CA THR A 54 14.99 -0.29 11.89
C THR A 54 15.43 0.68 10.79
N TYR A 55 14.60 1.68 10.48
CA TYR A 55 14.85 2.68 9.45
C TYR A 55 13.99 3.94 9.69
N SER A 56 14.42 5.05 9.11
CA SER A 56 13.66 6.30 9.04
C SER A 56 13.65 6.87 7.61
N CYS A 57 12.65 7.70 7.30
CA CYS A 57 12.61 8.47 6.06
C CYS A 57 13.06 9.91 6.34
N ASP A 58 14.25 10.28 5.86
CA ASP A 58 14.87 11.58 6.10
C ASP A 58 14.44 12.61 5.03
N PRO A 59 13.91 13.79 5.40
CA PRO A 59 13.43 14.80 4.43
C PRO A 59 14.51 15.66 3.77
N GLU A 60 15.81 15.39 3.97
CA GLU A 60 16.88 16.28 3.45
C GLU A 60 17.24 16.06 1.96
N ASP A 61 16.65 15.06 1.28
CA ASP A 61 17.07 14.63 -0.06
C ASP A 61 15.93 14.52 -1.10
N ASP A 62 16.25 14.77 -2.38
CA ASP A 62 15.34 14.73 -3.55
C ASP A 62 15.10 13.27 -4.05
N SER A 63 14.76 12.36 -3.13
CA SER A 63 14.51 10.93 -3.40
C SER A 63 13.16 10.46 -2.87
N ASN A 64 12.67 9.30 -3.32
CA ASN A 64 11.44 8.69 -2.79
C ASN A 64 11.74 7.63 -1.73
N CYS A 65 11.22 7.75 -0.51
CA CYS A 65 11.57 6.82 0.58
C CYS A 65 10.87 5.47 0.41
N ARG A 66 9.63 5.46 -0.09
CA ARG A 66 8.83 4.24 -0.29
C ARG A 66 8.17 4.24 -1.66
N VAL A 67 8.42 3.19 -2.42
CA VAL A 67 7.94 3.01 -3.79
C VAL A 67 7.15 1.72 -3.97
N SER A 68 6.32 1.68 -5.00
CA SER A 68 5.44 0.55 -5.32
C SER A 68 6.15 -0.64 -5.98
N SER A 69 7.39 -0.47 -6.47
CA SER A 69 8.18 -1.50 -7.15
C SER A 69 9.68 -1.32 -6.84
N PRO A 70 10.46 -2.39 -6.67
CA PRO A 70 11.90 -2.32 -6.39
C PRO A 70 12.74 -2.09 -7.67
N ASP A 71 12.30 -1.18 -8.52
CA ASP A 71 12.96 -0.85 -9.78
C ASP A 71 13.17 0.67 -9.94
N GLU A 72 13.98 1.07 -10.92
CA GLU A 72 14.32 2.47 -11.21
C GLU A 72 13.09 3.33 -11.59
N PHE A 73 11.96 2.70 -11.91
CA PHE A 73 10.73 3.34 -12.35
C PHE A 73 9.63 3.32 -11.28
N GLY A 74 9.94 2.80 -10.09
CA GLY A 74 9.01 2.71 -8.98
C GLY A 74 8.39 4.06 -8.67
N MET A 75 7.06 4.10 -8.56
CA MET A 75 6.35 5.33 -8.20
C MET A 75 6.26 5.44 -6.68
N PRO A 76 6.41 6.64 -6.10
CA PRO A 76 6.15 6.85 -4.68
C PRO A 76 4.73 6.44 -4.33
N ILE A 77 4.59 5.79 -3.17
CA ILE A 77 3.30 5.29 -2.68
C ILE A 77 2.44 6.45 -2.18
N ASN A 78 3.05 7.46 -1.58
CA ASN A 78 2.39 8.68 -1.14
C ASN A 78 3.14 9.90 -1.66
N SER A 79 2.40 10.96 -1.98
CA SER A 79 2.98 12.25 -2.37
C SER A 79 3.79 12.93 -1.26
N SER A 80 3.66 12.49 0.00
CA SER A 80 4.46 12.99 1.13
C SER A 80 5.86 12.41 1.20
N ASP A 81 6.10 11.34 0.44
CA ASP A 81 7.34 10.56 0.48
C ASP A 81 8.25 10.92 -0.70
N SER A 82 7.89 11.94 -1.50
CA SER A 82 8.56 12.28 -2.75
C SER A 82 9.92 12.96 -2.59
N ASP A 83 10.15 13.51 -1.40
CA ASP A 83 11.32 14.32 -1.05
C ASP A 83 11.93 13.76 0.24
N ARG A 84 11.97 12.42 0.35
CA ARG A 84 12.49 11.71 1.51
C ARG A 84 13.36 10.54 1.10
N GLU A 85 14.51 10.37 1.72
CA GLU A 85 15.38 9.23 1.48
C GLU A 85 15.29 8.17 2.58
N LEU A 86 15.59 6.92 2.23
CA LEU A 86 15.68 5.83 3.19
C LEU A 86 16.99 5.94 3.99
N ASN A 87 16.88 6.10 5.31
CA ASN A 87 18.01 5.99 6.22
C ASN A 87 17.90 4.68 7.02
N VAL A 88 18.80 3.73 6.71
CA VAL A 88 18.82 2.40 7.32
C VAL A 88 19.62 2.44 8.64
N ILE A 89 18.96 2.08 9.74
CA ILE A 89 19.57 2.08 11.08
C ILE A 89 20.08 0.68 11.43
N ASP A 90 19.29 -0.35 11.11
CA ASP A 90 19.65 -1.75 11.33
C ASP A 90 19.13 -2.62 10.18
N ALA A 91 19.99 -2.85 9.19
CA ALA A 91 19.68 -3.68 8.02
C ALA A 91 19.33 -5.13 8.39
N SER A 92 19.80 -5.65 9.53
CA SER A 92 19.52 -7.03 9.94
C SER A 92 18.06 -7.30 10.30
N LYS A 93 17.27 -6.23 10.49
CA LYS A 93 15.83 -6.28 10.74
C LYS A 93 14.98 -6.01 9.49
N LEU A 94 15.62 -5.69 8.37
CA LEU A 94 14.98 -5.52 7.09
C LEU A 94 15.15 -6.78 6.24
N THR A 95 14.25 -6.98 5.30
CA THR A 95 14.32 -8.10 4.36
C THR A 95 14.75 -7.56 3.01
N GLU A 96 15.86 -8.05 2.47
CA GLU A 96 16.33 -7.71 1.12
C GLU A 96 15.43 -8.38 0.06
N VAL A 97 15.30 -7.73 -1.11
CA VAL A 97 14.48 -8.19 -2.25
C VAL A 97 15.34 -8.73 -3.38
#